data_AF-A0A7Y3GUW3-F1
#
_entry.id   AF-A0A7Y3GUW3-F1
#
_cell.length_a   1.000
_cell.length_b   1.000
_cell.length_c   1.000
_cell.angle_alpha   90.00
_cell.angle_beta   90.00
_cell.angle_gamma   90.00
#
_symmetry.space_group_name_H-M   'P 1'
#
loop_
_entity.id
_entity.type
_entity.pdbx_description
1 polymer ?
#
loop_
_entity_poly.entity_id
_entity_poly.type
_entity_poly.pdbx_seq_one_letter_code
_entity_poly.pdbx_strand_id
1 'polypeptide(L)'
;MSERFDIGDALEWCRGTLVRGAPTGSFGGVSIDSRTVSAGDLFVAVRGESLDGHRFVAGAVTAGAAGVLIDDDDALSAIPEATPAIRVADTTKALGELAHGHRERFTGPLVAITGSNGKTTTKEMCAAILSVRGPCLKTRGNLNNQFGLPLTLLSREPEHAHAVVEIGMNHRGEIAPLAAIASPTVGVITNVGTAHIEFLGSQDEIALEKGDLVASLPETAVAVLNADDALVLAQGERCRARVISFGLGAEASVRGERVTALGDQGYAFDVVNEGERLPVHVRGLGETTVINALAAAAAAIGAGFTLGEVADGLSRYEPVGGRMEKVSLPRNIIVINDTYNANPQSTAVALRSLARLKGTSRGFAVLGDMGELGDTARKAHRDNGRLVAELDLDYLFALGRWAEETASGAQEAGMAPGRVIVARDHDEIFEAISGVIQGDDWVLVKGSRAMQMERVVDRLAGEVG
;
A
#
# COMPACT_ATOMS: atom_id res chain seq x y z
N MET A 1 13.49 -15.89 12.02
CA MET A 1 13.81 -14.94 13.13
C MET A 1 14.51 -13.76 12.49
N SER A 2 14.21 -12.52 12.90
CA SER A 2 14.87 -11.35 12.31
C SER A 2 16.38 -11.38 12.51
N GLU A 3 17.10 -10.74 11.60
CA GLU A 3 18.54 -10.55 11.73
C GLU A 3 18.83 -9.71 12.97
N ARG A 4 19.68 -10.27 13.83
CA ARG A 4 19.97 -9.70 15.14
C ARG A 4 20.88 -8.49 15.04
N PHE A 5 20.70 -7.58 15.99
CA PHE A 5 21.65 -6.51 16.30
C PHE A 5 21.86 -6.48 17.82
N ASP A 6 23.02 -6.01 18.25
CA ASP A 6 23.37 -5.98 19.67
C ASP A 6 23.01 -4.64 20.34
N ILE A 7 23.19 -4.58 21.67
CA ILE A 7 22.95 -3.34 22.43
C ILE A 7 23.92 -2.24 22.00
N GLY A 8 25.15 -2.56 21.62
CA GLY A 8 26.13 -1.61 21.11
C GLY A 8 25.66 -0.95 19.82
N ASP A 9 25.16 -1.77 18.88
CA ASP A 9 24.53 -1.31 17.65
C ASP A 9 23.38 -0.35 17.94
N ALA A 10 22.50 -0.73 18.87
CA ALA A 10 21.37 0.11 19.25
C ALA A 10 21.82 1.46 19.79
N LEU A 11 22.78 1.47 20.72
CA LEU A 11 23.35 2.69 21.31
C LEU A 11 24.00 3.58 20.25
N GLU A 12 24.76 3.00 19.32
CA GLU A 12 25.41 3.74 18.24
C GLU A 12 24.38 4.35 17.28
N TRP A 13 23.47 3.54 16.74
CA TRP A 13 22.53 3.96 15.69
C TRP A 13 21.57 5.03 16.18
N CYS A 14 20.95 4.85 17.35
CA CYS A 14 20.01 5.84 17.91
C CYS A 14 20.68 6.91 18.79
N ARG A 15 22.02 6.91 18.89
CA ARG A 15 22.79 7.80 19.76
C ARG A 15 22.27 7.78 21.21
N GLY A 16 21.89 6.59 21.65
CA GLY A 16 21.29 6.37 22.96
C GLY A 16 22.32 6.26 24.07
N THR A 17 21.88 6.43 25.31
CA THR A 17 22.68 6.18 26.51
C THR A 17 22.08 5.01 27.29
N LEU A 18 22.91 4.03 27.66
CA LEU A 18 22.46 2.94 28.53
C LEU A 18 22.32 3.46 29.96
N VAL A 19 21.11 3.45 30.50
CA VAL A 19 20.79 3.98 31.84
C VAL A 19 20.47 2.89 32.87
N ARG A 20 20.21 1.64 32.42
CA ARG A 20 20.08 0.42 33.25
C ARG A 20 20.61 -0.80 32.50
N GLY A 21 20.89 -1.88 33.23
CA GLY A 21 21.36 -3.15 32.68
C GLY A 21 22.83 -3.14 32.23
N ALA A 22 23.29 -4.27 31.70
CA ALA A 22 24.63 -4.41 31.15
C ALA A 22 24.66 -4.11 29.64
N PRO A 23 25.76 -3.59 29.08
CA PRO A 23 25.92 -3.32 27.65
C PRO A 23 26.19 -4.60 26.84
N THR A 24 25.53 -5.70 27.19
CA THR A 24 25.76 -7.04 26.62
C THR A 24 24.43 -7.70 26.33
N GLY A 25 24.25 -8.19 25.11
CA GLY A 25 23.01 -8.84 24.67
C GLY A 25 22.68 -8.51 23.23
N SER A 26 21.69 -9.21 22.67
CA SER A 26 21.23 -9.02 21.29
C SER A 26 19.73 -9.02 21.22
N PHE A 27 19.18 -8.25 20.29
CA PHE A 27 17.75 -8.22 20.00
C PHE A 27 17.42 -9.10 18.79
N GLY A 28 16.38 -9.92 18.93
CA GLY A 28 15.85 -10.79 17.87
C GLY A 28 14.67 -10.20 17.10
N GLY A 29 14.22 -9.01 17.50
CA GLY A 29 13.07 -8.32 16.98
C GLY A 29 12.87 -6.97 17.68
N VAL A 30 11.95 -6.17 17.15
CA VAL A 30 11.59 -4.86 17.70
C VAL A 30 10.07 -4.74 17.71
N SER A 31 9.52 -4.25 18.81
CA SER A 31 8.08 -3.99 18.92
C SER A 31 7.79 -2.63 19.54
N ILE A 32 6.72 -1.99 19.07
CA ILE A 32 6.14 -0.77 19.65
C ILE A 32 4.79 -1.05 20.34
N ASP A 33 4.34 -2.31 20.35
CA ASP A 33 3.10 -2.75 20.98
C ASP A 33 3.39 -3.85 21.98
N SER A 34 3.22 -3.54 23.28
CA SER A 34 3.54 -4.45 24.38
C SER A 34 2.81 -5.79 24.30
N ARG A 35 1.69 -5.87 23.56
CA ARG A 35 0.91 -7.10 23.37
C ARG A 35 1.54 -8.06 22.37
N THR A 36 2.47 -7.57 21.54
CA THR A 36 3.13 -8.33 20.48
C THR A 36 4.60 -8.64 20.78
N VAL A 37 5.11 -8.16 21.92
CA VAL A 37 6.48 -8.41 22.38
C VAL A 37 6.70 -9.91 22.54
N SER A 38 7.78 -10.39 21.93
CA SER A 38 8.30 -11.74 22.11
C SER A 38 9.59 -11.71 22.95
N ALA A 39 9.92 -12.85 23.56
CA ALA A 39 11.16 -13.01 24.30
C ALA A 39 12.37 -12.72 23.39
N GLY A 40 13.21 -11.75 23.77
CA GLY A 40 14.36 -11.34 22.95
C GLY A 40 14.15 -10.04 22.17
N ASP A 41 12.96 -9.44 22.19
CA ASP A 41 12.68 -8.19 21.47
C ASP A 41 13.19 -6.96 22.22
N LEU A 42 13.51 -5.90 21.47
CA LEU A 42 13.59 -4.54 21.98
C LEU A 42 12.19 -3.91 21.95
N PHE A 43 11.68 -3.46 23.10
CA PHE A 43 10.45 -2.67 23.15
C PHE A 43 10.76 -1.18 23.04
N VAL A 44 10.18 -0.51 22.05
CA VAL A 44 10.36 0.93 21.81
C VAL A 44 9.11 1.67 22.27
N ALA A 45 9.24 2.48 23.31
CA ALA A 45 8.13 3.19 23.95
C ALA A 45 7.74 4.47 23.17
N VAL A 46 7.17 4.31 21.97
CA VAL A 46 6.77 5.46 21.14
C VAL A 46 5.57 6.22 21.71
N ARG A 47 5.50 7.53 21.46
CA ARG A 47 4.34 8.38 21.77
C ARG A 47 3.48 8.55 20.52
N GLY A 48 2.27 8.00 20.54
CA GLY A 48 1.24 8.28 19.55
C GLY A 48 0.36 9.47 19.95
N GLU A 49 -0.59 9.83 19.09
CA GLU A 49 -1.52 10.95 19.35
C GLU A 49 -2.40 10.74 20.59
N SER A 50 -2.76 9.49 20.89
CA SER A 50 -3.69 9.14 21.98
C SER A 50 -3.08 8.24 23.05
N LEU A 51 -1.91 7.66 22.81
CA LEU A 51 -1.30 6.65 23.67
C LEU A 51 0.19 6.90 23.82
N ASP A 52 0.67 6.80 25.06
CA ASP A 52 2.08 6.89 25.41
C ASP A 52 2.63 5.50 25.73
N GLY A 53 3.54 5.01 24.89
CA GLY A 53 4.19 3.70 24.99
C GLY A 53 4.87 3.46 26.34
N HIS A 54 5.33 4.52 27.03
CA HIS A 54 6.01 4.42 28.32
C HIS A 54 5.13 3.79 29.40
N ARG A 55 3.81 3.97 29.31
CA ARG A 55 2.83 3.37 30.22
C ARG A 55 2.78 1.85 30.14
N PHE A 56 3.31 1.26 29.06
CA PHE A 56 3.25 -0.17 28.78
C PHE A 56 4.59 -0.89 28.96
N VAL A 57 5.64 -0.17 29.41
CA VAL A 57 6.98 -0.71 29.63
C VAL A 57 6.96 -1.90 30.59
N ALA A 58 6.26 -1.81 31.72
CA ALA A 58 6.13 -2.92 32.67
C ALA A 58 5.54 -4.17 32.00
N GLY A 59 4.55 -3.99 31.12
CA GLY A 59 3.92 -5.07 30.37
C GLY A 59 4.87 -5.71 29.37
N ALA A 60 5.64 -4.90 28.64
CA ALA A 60 6.63 -5.37 27.68
C ALA A 60 7.77 -6.17 28.36
N VAL A 61 8.27 -5.69 29.50
CA VAL A 61 9.26 -6.43 30.29
C VAL A 61 8.68 -7.76 30.78
N THR A 62 7.44 -7.75 31.28
CA THR A 62 6.74 -8.99 31.71
C THR A 62 6.59 -9.99 30.56
N ALA A 63 6.37 -9.49 29.34
CA ALA A 63 6.29 -10.31 28.13
C ALA A 63 7.64 -10.85 27.63
N GLY A 64 8.76 -10.44 28.24
CA GLY A 64 10.10 -10.94 27.93
C GLY A 64 10.94 -10.04 27.03
N ALA A 65 10.62 -8.73 26.94
CA ALA A 65 11.50 -7.78 26.27
C ALA A 65 12.94 -7.88 26.81
N ALA A 66 13.91 -8.08 25.92
CA ALA A 66 15.32 -8.15 26.26
C ALA A 66 15.94 -6.78 26.51
N GLY A 67 15.23 -5.71 26.17
CA GLY A 67 15.58 -4.34 26.49
C GLY A 67 14.43 -3.40 26.15
N VAL A 68 14.54 -2.17 26.62
CA VAL A 68 13.55 -1.13 26.38
C VAL A 68 14.24 0.16 25.92
N LEU A 69 13.62 0.87 24.98
CA LEU A 69 14.06 2.17 24.49
C LEU A 69 13.03 3.22 24.89
N ILE A 70 13.47 4.23 25.63
CA ILE A 70 12.62 5.21 26.31
C ILE A 70 13.13 6.64 26.06
N ASP A 71 12.20 7.59 26.08
CA ASP A 71 12.46 9.03 26.14
C ASP A 71 11.91 9.71 27.41
N ASP A 72 11.59 8.92 28.43
CA ASP A 72 11.09 9.38 29.72
C ASP A 72 11.75 8.64 30.89
N ASP A 73 12.41 9.38 31.79
CA ASP A 73 13.09 8.77 32.94
C ASP A 73 12.10 8.25 33.99
N ASP A 74 10.85 8.75 33.99
CA ASP A 74 9.81 8.26 34.91
C ASP A 74 9.51 6.77 34.68
N ALA A 75 9.69 6.29 33.45
CA ALA A 75 9.53 4.89 33.08
C ALA A 75 10.58 3.96 33.71
N LEU A 76 11.72 4.49 34.18
CA LEU A 76 12.78 3.69 34.82
C LEU A 76 12.30 2.92 36.04
N SER A 77 11.35 3.49 36.79
CA SER A 77 10.76 2.84 37.96
C SER A 77 10.04 1.52 37.63
N ALA A 78 9.60 1.35 36.38
CA ALA A 78 8.90 0.17 35.89
C ALA A 78 9.83 -0.88 35.26
N ILE A 79 11.13 -0.61 35.18
CA ILE A 79 12.13 -1.45 34.50
C ILE A 79 13.04 -2.11 35.55
N PRO A 80 13.14 -3.45 35.64
CA PRO A 80 14.09 -4.10 36.53
C PRO A 80 15.55 -3.67 36.26
N GLU A 81 16.38 -3.56 37.30
CA GLU A 81 17.80 -3.13 37.19
C GLU A 81 18.63 -3.96 36.20
N ALA A 82 18.28 -5.24 36.05
CA ALA A 82 18.96 -6.16 35.14
C ALA A 82 18.54 -6.00 33.66
N THR A 83 17.39 -5.37 33.40
CA THR A 83 16.87 -5.19 32.03
C THR A 83 17.51 -3.95 31.40
N PRO A 84 18.21 -4.08 30.26
CA PRO A 84 18.76 -2.95 29.53
C PRO A 84 17.71 -1.89 29.22
N ALA A 85 17.99 -0.64 29.60
CA ALA A 85 17.18 0.52 29.25
C ALA A 85 18.04 1.53 28.50
N ILE A 86 17.67 1.84 27.26
CA ILE A 86 18.34 2.79 26.39
C ILE A 86 17.55 4.08 26.39
N ARG A 87 18.16 5.16 26.89
CA ARG A 87 17.60 6.50 26.90
C ARG A 87 17.97 7.24 25.61
N VAL A 88 16.97 7.78 24.93
CA VAL A 88 17.13 8.63 23.72
C VAL A 88 16.42 9.96 23.90
N ALA A 89 16.65 10.90 22.98
CA ALA A 89 15.93 12.18 22.97
C ALA A 89 14.48 12.06 22.45
N ASP A 90 14.23 11.18 21.49
CA ASP A 90 12.92 10.94 20.88
C ASP A 90 12.84 9.47 20.41
N THR A 91 11.89 8.73 20.97
CA THR A 91 11.69 7.30 20.69
C THR A 91 11.25 7.00 19.25
N THR A 92 10.48 7.88 18.61
CA THR A 92 10.01 7.70 17.23
C THR A 92 11.16 7.91 16.24
N LYS A 93 11.95 8.97 16.47
CA LYS A 93 13.16 9.21 15.67
C LYS A 93 14.16 8.08 15.84
N ALA A 94 14.40 7.65 17.08
CA ALA A 94 15.30 6.53 17.39
C ALA A 94 14.86 5.23 16.70
N LEU A 95 13.55 4.95 16.60
CA LEU A 95 13.05 3.81 15.84
C LEU A 95 13.47 3.85 14.36
N GLY A 96 13.37 5.02 13.73
CA GLY A 96 13.84 5.25 12.36
C GLY A 96 15.35 5.10 12.23
N GLU A 97 16.12 5.62 13.18
CA GLU A 97 17.58 5.52 13.22
C GLU A 97 18.05 4.06 13.40
N LEU A 98 17.40 3.28 14.26
CA LEU A 98 17.65 1.84 14.41
C LEU A 98 17.38 1.11 13.09
N ALA A 99 16.27 1.41 12.43
CA ALA A 99 15.94 0.78 11.15
C ALA A 99 16.92 1.16 10.04
N HIS A 100 17.40 2.40 10.01
CA HIS A 100 18.42 2.84 9.07
C HIS A 100 19.75 2.12 9.32
N GLY A 101 20.23 2.06 10.57
CA GLY A 101 21.46 1.33 10.92
C GLY A 101 21.37 -0.16 10.56
N HIS A 102 20.21 -0.78 10.77
CA HIS A 102 19.93 -2.16 10.35
C HIS A 102 19.93 -2.31 8.81
N ARG A 103 19.31 -1.34 8.11
CA ARG A 103 19.27 -1.28 6.64
C ARG A 103 20.67 -1.17 6.04
N GLU A 104 21.59 -0.42 6.63
CA GLU A 104 22.95 -0.25 6.12
C GLU A 104 23.78 -1.54 6.17
N ARG A 105 23.37 -2.54 6.98
CA ARG A 105 23.97 -3.89 6.95
C ARG A 105 23.52 -4.73 5.75
N PHE A 106 22.42 -4.36 5.12
CA PHE A 106 21.85 -5.10 4.00
C PHE A 106 22.44 -4.61 2.67
N THR A 107 23.08 -5.51 1.93
CA THR A 107 23.72 -5.18 0.64
C THR A 107 22.86 -5.53 -0.58
N GLY A 108 21.74 -6.22 -0.39
CA GLY A 108 20.82 -6.54 -1.47
C GLY A 108 20.05 -5.30 -1.94
N PRO A 109 19.39 -5.38 -3.11
CA PRO A 109 18.59 -4.26 -3.61
C PRO A 109 17.36 -4.06 -2.73
N LEU A 110 17.05 -2.80 -2.48
CA LEU A 110 15.84 -2.36 -1.81
C LEU A 110 15.06 -1.40 -2.72
N VAL A 111 13.84 -1.80 -3.06
CA VAL A 111 12.90 -1.02 -3.87
C VAL A 111 11.93 -0.29 -2.93
N ALA A 112 11.89 1.03 -2.99
CA ALA A 112 10.89 1.83 -2.29
C ALA A 112 9.83 2.34 -3.28
N ILE A 113 8.55 2.18 -2.93
CA ILE A 113 7.42 2.48 -3.83
C ILE A 113 6.49 3.50 -3.19
N THR A 114 6.24 4.61 -3.90
CA THR A 114 5.19 5.57 -3.57
C THR A 114 4.28 5.83 -4.76
N GLY A 115 3.20 6.58 -4.53
CA GLY A 115 2.15 6.84 -5.50
C GLY A 115 0.81 7.14 -4.84
N SER A 116 -0.13 7.72 -5.57
CA SER A 116 -1.51 7.88 -5.07
C SER A 116 -2.23 6.53 -5.11
N ASN A 117 -2.07 5.77 -6.19
CA ASN A 117 -2.69 4.45 -6.40
C ASN A 117 -1.67 3.39 -6.80
N GLY A 118 -1.98 2.11 -6.58
CA GLY A 118 -1.19 0.98 -7.09
C GLY A 118 0.06 0.61 -6.29
N LYS A 119 0.39 1.32 -5.20
CA LYS A 119 1.57 1.02 -4.34
C LYS A 119 1.64 -0.45 -3.95
N THR A 120 0.59 -0.96 -3.32
CA THR A 120 0.59 -2.34 -2.77
C THR A 120 0.63 -3.38 -3.87
N THR A 121 -0.15 -3.20 -4.94
CA THR A 121 -0.16 -4.11 -6.10
C THR A 121 1.23 -4.15 -6.75
N THR A 122 1.84 -2.99 -6.98
CA THR A 122 3.21 -2.88 -7.54
C THR A 122 4.23 -3.51 -6.61
N LYS A 123 4.12 -3.30 -5.29
CA LYS A 123 5.00 -3.92 -4.29
C LYS A 123 4.91 -5.44 -4.32
N GLU A 124 3.71 -6.00 -4.40
CA GLU A 124 3.51 -7.46 -4.45
C GLU A 124 4.03 -8.07 -5.77
N MET A 125 3.77 -7.42 -6.91
CA MET A 125 4.34 -7.83 -8.20
C MET A 125 5.88 -7.74 -8.20
N CYS A 126 6.44 -6.65 -7.68
CA CYS A 126 7.88 -6.46 -7.58
C CYS A 126 8.51 -7.50 -6.66
N ALA A 127 7.91 -7.76 -5.49
CA ALA A 127 8.37 -8.80 -4.57
C ALA A 127 8.32 -10.20 -5.22
N ALA A 128 7.29 -10.50 -6.03
CA ALA A 128 7.22 -11.76 -6.77
C ALA A 128 8.36 -11.90 -7.79
N ILE A 129 8.71 -10.82 -8.50
CA ILE A 129 9.87 -10.78 -9.41
C ILE A 129 11.19 -10.95 -8.65
N LEU A 130 11.43 -10.16 -7.60
CA LEU A 130 12.68 -10.23 -6.85
C LEU A 130 12.85 -11.62 -6.19
N SER A 131 11.73 -12.26 -5.80
CA SER A 131 11.73 -13.60 -5.22
C SER A 131 12.26 -14.70 -6.15
N VAL A 132 12.39 -14.44 -7.46
CA VAL A 132 13.03 -15.38 -8.41
C VAL A 132 14.48 -15.66 -8.03
N ARG A 133 15.19 -14.67 -7.47
CA ARG A 133 16.60 -14.81 -7.05
C ARG A 133 16.78 -15.13 -5.56
N GLY A 134 15.70 -15.28 -4.80
CA GLY A 134 15.73 -15.59 -3.37
C GLY A 134 14.76 -14.74 -2.54
N PRO A 135 14.55 -15.08 -1.25
CA PRO A 135 13.50 -14.48 -0.43
C PRO A 135 13.53 -12.94 -0.42
N CYS A 136 12.34 -12.34 -0.47
CA CYS A 136 12.18 -10.89 -0.50
C CYS A 136 11.39 -10.38 0.71
N LEU A 137 12.00 -9.49 1.49
CA LEU A 137 11.29 -8.73 2.51
C LEU A 137 10.27 -7.82 1.81
N LYS A 138 9.07 -7.67 2.37
CA LYS A 138 8.10 -6.71 1.86
C LYS A 138 7.26 -6.08 2.95
N THR A 139 6.84 -4.83 2.74
CA THR A 139 5.85 -4.18 3.62
C THR A 139 4.60 -5.04 3.75
N ARG A 140 4.15 -5.26 5.00
CA ARG A 140 2.91 -5.97 5.31
C ARG A 140 1.80 -4.97 5.62
N GLY A 141 0.60 -5.23 5.11
CA GLY A 141 -0.57 -4.36 5.35
C GLY A 141 -0.31 -2.91 4.92
N ASN A 142 -0.50 -1.97 5.84
CA ASN A 142 -0.29 -0.53 5.65
C ASN A 142 0.91 0.00 6.46
N LEU A 143 1.91 -0.84 6.75
CA LEU A 143 3.12 -0.44 7.49
C LEU A 143 4.08 0.40 6.63
N ASN A 144 3.62 1.57 6.20
CA ASN A 144 4.28 2.44 5.22
C ASN A 144 4.50 3.88 5.70
N ASN A 145 4.34 4.13 7.00
CA ASN A 145 4.51 5.42 7.66
C ASN A 145 5.75 5.41 8.60
N GLN A 146 5.90 6.45 9.42
CA GLN A 146 7.03 6.66 10.35
C GLN A 146 7.21 5.57 11.41
N PHE A 147 6.20 4.72 11.63
CA PHE A 147 6.29 3.58 12.54
C PHE A 147 6.43 2.27 11.76
N GLY A 148 5.58 2.06 10.75
CA GLY A 148 5.49 0.80 10.04
C GLY A 148 6.68 0.51 9.13
N LEU A 149 7.24 1.52 8.47
CA LEU A 149 8.41 1.33 7.61
C LEU A 149 9.63 0.87 8.43
N PRO A 150 10.01 1.55 9.54
CA PRO A 150 11.08 1.05 10.41
C PRO A 150 10.88 -0.39 10.89
N LEU A 151 9.67 -0.74 11.35
CA LEU A 151 9.36 -2.09 11.81
C LEU A 151 9.49 -3.13 10.69
N THR A 152 9.11 -2.77 9.45
CA THR A 152 9.31 -3.63 8.29
C THR A 152 10.79 -3.92 8.08
N LEU A 153 11.65 -2.89 8.09
CA LEU A 153 13.09 -3.04 7.89
C LEU A 153 13.74 -3.88 9.02
N LEU A 154 13.38 -3.59 10.27
CA LEU A 154 13.86 -4.32 11.45
C LEU A 154 13.36 -5.78 11.52
N SER A 155 12.33 -6.12 10.74
CA SER A 155 11.85 -7.51 10.60
C SER A 155 12.61 -8.34 9.57
N ARG A 156 13.63 -7.77 8.91
CA ARG A 156 14.42 -8.47 7.90
C ARG A 156 15.13 -9.68 8.51
N GLU A 157 14.81 -10.86 8.00
CA GLU A 157 15.52 -12.11 8.28
C GLU A 157 16.81 -12.27 7.43
N PRO A 158 17.82 -13.01 7.90
CA PRO A 158 19.11 -13.19 7.20
C PRO A 158 19.01 -13.79 5.79
N GLU A 159 17.97 -14.57 5.52
CA GLU A 159 17.74 -15.24 4.24
C GLU A 159 17.20 -14.30 3.16
N HIS A 160 16.74 -13.10 3.52
CA HIS A 160 16.27 -12.12 2.55
C HIS A 160 17.41 -11.64 1.67
N ALA A 161 17.28 -11.88 0.37
CA ALA A 161 18.19 -11.38 -0.66
C ALA A 161 17.76 -10.00 -1.20
N HIS A 162 16.49 -9.64 -1.02
CA HIS A 162 15.88 -8.42 -1.58
C HIS A 162 14.89 -7.80 -0.59
N ALA A 163 14.53 -6.54 -0.81
CA ALA A 163 13.47 -5.87 -0.06
C ALA A 163 12.60 -4.97 -0.95
N VAL A 164 11.29 -4.93 -0.70
CA VAL A 164 10.34 -4.00 -1.34
C VAL A 164 9.47 -3.34 -0.29
N VAL A 165 9.65 -2.03 -0.10
CA VAL A 165 8.91 -1.26 0.91
C VAL A 165 7.98 -0.25 0.27
N GLU A 166 6.81 -0.06 0.88
CA GLU A 166 5.90 1.02 0.54
C GLU A 166 6.21 2.26 1.38
N ILE A 167 6.16 3.43 0.75
CA ILE A 167 6.25 4.74 1.41
C ILE A 167 4.93 5.48 1.18
N GLY A 168 4.19 5.66 2.27
CA GLY A 168 2.97 6.46 2.35
C GLY A 168 3.25 7.87 2.83
N MET A 169 2.29 8.75 2.62
CA MET A 169 2.22 10.08 3.23
C MET A 169 0.76 10.48 3.41
N ASN A 170 0.53 11.35 4.39
CA ASN A 170 -0.68 12.14 4.56
C ASN A 170 -0.36 13.63 4.43
N HIS A 171 0.84 14.06 4.83
CA HIS A 171 1.25 15.47 4.87
C HIS A 171 2.57 15.71 4.11
N ARG A 172 2.86 16.98 3.86
CA ARG A 172 4.14 17.41 3.29
C ARG A 172 5.29 17.14 4.28
N GLY A 173 6.42 16.66 3.77
CA GLY A 173 7.65 16.44 4.52
C GLY A 173 7.78 15.03 5.13
N GLU A 174 6.92 14.09 4.75
CA GLU A 174 6.92 12.73 5.31
C GLU A 174 7.72 11.74 4.45
N ILE A 175 7.73 11.91 3.13
CA ILE A 175 8.41 10.98 2.20
C ILE A 175 9.94 11.06 2.31
N ALA A 176 10.52 12.27 2.38
CA ALA A 176 11.97 12.42 2.47
C ALA A 176 12.57 11.72 3.71
N PRO A 177 12.05 11.91 4.94
CA PRO A 177 12.52 11.16 6.10
C PRO A 177 12.40 9.63 5.95
N LEU A 178 11.29 9.15 5.38
CA LEU A 178 11.08 7.72 5.14
C LEU A 178 12.06 7.15 4.11
N ALA A 179 12.33 7.90 3.04
CA ALA A 179 13.33 7.54 2.03
C ALA A 179 14.74 7.49 2.64
N ALA A 180 15.08 8.45 3.52
CA ALA A 180 16.36 8.47 4.22
C ALA A 180 16.53 7.24 5.13
N ILE A 181 15.48 6.85 5.87
CA ILE A 181 15.50 5.63 6.69
C ILE A 181 15.72 4.39 5.80
N ALA A 182 14.94 4.26 4.73
CA ALA A 182 14.96 3.08 3.85
C ALA A 182 16.22 2.96 2.98
N SER A 183 16.91 4.07 2.70
CA SER A 183 18.12 4.12 1.84
C SER A 183 17.94 3.24 0.57
N PRO A 184 16.91 3.50 -0.27
CA PRO A 184 16.58 2.59 -1.36
C PRO A 184 17.60 2.63 -2.49
N THR A 185 17.86 1.47 -3.10
CA THR A 185 18.66 1.37 -4.34
C THR A 185 17.79 1.62 -5.58
N VAL A 186 16.47 1.47 -5.45
CA VAL A 186 15.50 1.81 -6.49
C VAL A 186 14.31 2.55 -5.87
N GLY A 187 13.97 3.74 -6.37
CA GLY A 187 12.78 4.49 -5.96
C GLY A 187 11.74 4.55 -7.07
N VAL A 188 10.49 4.20 -6.78
CA VAL A 188 9.40 4.11 -7.75
C VAL A 188 8.29 5.10 -7.40
N ILE A 189 7.85 5.89 -8.38
CA ILE A 189 6.62 6.70 -8.28
C ILE A 189 5.61 6.15 -9.29
N THR A 190 4.50 5.58 -8.80
CA THR A 190 3.53 4.91 -9.69
C THR A 190 2.62 5.87 -10.44
N ASN A 191 2.08 6.90 -9.78
CA ASN A 191 1.19 7.93 -10.32
C ASN A 191 0.95 9.06 -9.31
N VAL A 192 0.44 10.19 -9.81
CA VAL A 192 -0.10 11.31 -9.04
C VAL A 192 -1.62 11.43 -9.32
N GLY A 193 -2.41 11.10 -8.30
CA GLY A 193 -3.86 11.28 -8.28
C GLY A 193 -4.28 12.35 -7.26
N THR A 194 -5.50 12.22 -6.73
CA THR A 194 -6.07 13.17 -5.74
C THR A 194 -6.19 12.58 -4.34
N ALA A 195 -5.51 11.46 -4.07
CA ALA A 195 -5.39 10.94 -2.70
C ALA A 195 -4.62 11.95 -1.83
N HIS A 196 -5.08 12.17 -0.58
CA HIS A 196 -4.52 13.13 0.37
C HIS A 196 -4.61 14.61 -0.06
N ILE A 197 -5.46 14.94 -1.05
CA ILE A 197 -5.57 16.31 -1.56
C ILE A 197 -6.07 17.31 -0.51
N GLU A 198 -6.84 16.84 0.48
CA GLU A 198 -7.27 17.65 1.63
C GLU A 198 -6.08 18.27 2.39
N PHE A 199 -5.00 17.52 2.55
CA PHE A 199 -3.85 17.93 3.35
C PHE A 199 -2.76 18.63 2.54
N LEU A 200 -2.65 18.32 1.25
CA LEU A 200 -1.60 18.83 0.36
C LEU A 200 -2.08 19.98 -0.54
N GLY A 201 -3.39 20.13 -0.72
CA GLY A 201 -4.02 21.25 -1.44
C GLY A 201 -4.05 21.12 -2.97
N SER A 202 -3.07 20.47 -3.62
CA SER A 202 -3.05 20.33 -5.08
C SER A 202 -2.34 19.06 -5.57
N GLN A 203 -2.59 18.67 -6.82
CA GLN A 203 -1.85 17.56 -7.46
C GLN A 203 -0.37 17.88 -7.64
N ASP A 204 0.00 19.14 -7.85
CA ASP A 204 1.40 19.57 -7.94
C ASP A 204 2.13 19.37 -6.61
N GLU A 205 1.50 19.72 -5.48
CA GLU A 205 2.08 19.47 -4.16
C GLU A 205 2.16 17.97 -3.84
N ILE A 206 1.15 17.19 -4.25
CA ILE A 206 1.21 15.72 -4.15
C ILE A 206 2.37 15.17 -4.99
N ALA A 207 2.60 15.70 -6.20
CA ALA A 207 3.71 15.31 -7.06
C ALA A 207 5.06 15.68 -6.45
N LEU A 208 5.18 16.88 -5.87
CA LEU A 208 6.41 17.33 -5.23
C LEU A 208 6.75 16.49 -4.01
N GLU A 209 5.79 16.19 -3.14
CA GLU A 209 5.99 15.33 -1.97
C GLU A 209 6.39 13.91 -2.39
N LYS A 210 5.73 13.33 -3.41
CA LYS A 210 6.14 12.01 -3.95
C LYS A 210 7.51 12.06 -4.63
N GLY A 211 7.82 13.17 -5.29
CA GLY A 211 9.11 13.46 -5.89
C GLY A 211 10.26 13.50 -4.88
N ASP A 212 9.96 13.75 -3.59
CA ASP A 212 10.97 13.73 -2.54
C ASP A 212 11.61 12.34 -2.37
N LEU A 213 10.93 11.26 -2.79
CA LEU A 213 11.52 9.92 -2.87
C LEU A 213 12.68 9.90 -3.86
N VAL A 214 12.45 10.32 -5.11
CA VAL A 214 13.47 10.23 -6.18
C VAL A 214 14.52 11.32 -6.07
N ALA A 215 14.18 12.47 -5.47
CA ALA A 215 15.13 13.53 -5.14
C ALA A 215 16.12 13.11 -4.03
N SER A 216 15.72 12.18 -3.15
CA SER A 216 16.56 11.67 -2.06
C SER A 216 17.46 10.49 -2.47
N LEU A 217 17.33 9.98 -3.70
CA LEU A 217 18.12 8.84 -4.18
C LEU A 217 19.59 9.24 -4.39
N PRO A 218 20.56 8.37 -4.01
CA PRO A 218 21.96 8.57 -4.37
C PRO A 218 22.17 8.38 -5.88
N GLU A 219 23.26 8.93 -6.43
CA GLU A 219 23.58 8.83 -7.87
C GLU A 219 23.74 7.39 -8.37
N THR A 220 24.09 6.46 -7.47
CA THR A 220 24.24 5.03 -7.76
C THR A 220 22.92 4.27 -7.83
N ALA A 221 21.81 4.88 -7.41
CA ALA A 221 20.49 4.27 -7.42
C ALA A 221 19.79 4.42 -8.78
N VAL A 222 18.54 3.94 -8.84
CA VAL A 222 17.66 4.09 -10.00
C VAL A 222 16.33 4.70 -9.59
N ALA A 223 15.87 5.72 -10.32
CA ALA A 223 14.52 6.25 -10.23
C ALA A 223 13.64 5.62 -11.32
N VAL A 224 12.46 5.16 -10.93
CA VAL A 224 11.46 4.55 -11.82
C VAL A 224 10.22 5.43 -11.86
N LEU A 225 9.93 5.99 -13.04
CA LEU A 225 8.92 7.02 -13.23
C LEU A 225 7.90 6.62 -14.29
N ASN A 226 6.62 6.89 -14.02
CA ASN A 226 5.55 6.65 -14.98
C ASN A 226 5.61 7.70 -16.11
N ALA A 227 5.86 7.26 -17.34
CA ALA A 227 5.89 8.12 -18.53
C ALA A 227 4.49 8.58 -18.96
N ASP A 228 3.45 7.83 -18.60
CA ASP A 228 2.06 8.15 -18.95
C ASP A 228 1.45 9.19 -17.98
N ASP A 229 2.21 9.62 -16.96
CA ASP A 229 1.83 10.63 -15.97
C ASP A 229 2.85 11.78 -15.98
N ALA A 230 2.45 12.92 -16.57
CA ALA A 230 3.35 14.06 -16.75
C ALA A 230 3.88 14.64 -15.42
N LEU A 231 3.09 14.61 -14.35
CA LEU A 231 3.52 15.12 -13.03
C LEU A 231 4.58 14.23 -12.40
N VAL A 232 4.47 12.91 -12.62
CA VAL A 232 5.49 11.95 -12.20
C VAL A 232 6.76 12.09 -13.03
N LEU A 233 6.62 12.13 -14.36
CA LEU A 233 7.77 12.21 -15.27
C LEU A 233 8.61 13.48 -15.00
N ALA A 234 7.95 14.61 -14.72
CA ALA A 234 8.61 15.86 -14.36
C ALA A 234 9.48 15.77 -13.10
N GLN A 235 9.21 14.84 -12.17
CA GLN A 235 10.07 14.65 -10.99
C GLN A 235 11.48 14.14 -11.34
N GLY A 236 11.68 13.62 -12.57
CA GLY A 236 13.00 13.24 -13.07
C GLY A 236 14.00 14.39 -13.10
N GLU A 237 13.55 15.64 -13.27
CA GLU A 237 14.41 16.84 -13.24
C GLU A 237 15.05 17.09 -11.88
N ARG A 238 14.45 16.55 -10.81
CA ARG A 238 14.93 16.66 -9.43
C ARG A 238 15.82 15.47 -9.03
N CYS A 239 15.93 14.46 -9.88
CA CYS A 239 16.64 13.23 -9.60
C CYS A 239 18.08 13.29 -10.12
N ARG A 240 19.04 12.83 -9.30
CA ARG A 240 20.45 12.67 -9.71
C ARG A 240 20.80 11.24 -10.12
N ALA A 241 19.92 10.30 -9.79
CA ALA A 241 20.07 8.88 -10.10
C ALA A 241 19.72 8.59 -11.57
N ARG A 242 20.07 7.39 -12.05
CA ARG A 242 19.63 6.93 -13.38
C ARG A 242 18.11 6.85 -13.41
N VAL A 243 17.46 7.45 -14.40
CA VAL A 243 16.01 7.36 -14.59
C VAL A 243 15.66 6.22 -15.56
N ILE A 244 14.73 5.36 -15.19
CA ILE A 244 14.05 4.38 -16.05
C ILE A 244 12.56 4.74 -16.08
N SER A 245 12.02 5.01 -17.26
CA SER A 245 10.60 5.30 -17.42
C SER A 245 9.80 4.03 -17.73
N PHE A 246 8.55 3.94 -17.28
CA PHE A 246 7.63 2.86 -17.62
C PHE A 246 6.29 3.40 -18.12
N GLY A 247 5.58 2.65 -18.95
CA GLY A 247 4.29 3.09 -19.48
C GLY A 247 3.80 2.29 -20.68
N LEU A 248 2.64 2.65 -21.20
CA LEU A 248 2.12 2.17 -22.48
C LEU A 248 2.57 3.05 -23.65
N GLY A 249 2.98 4.30 -23.37
CA GLY A 249 3.48 5.23 -24.37
C GLY A 249 4.80 4.80 -25.01
N ALA A 250 5.00 5.20 -26.27
CA ALA A 250 6.19 4.85 -27.05
C ALA A 250 7.51 5.42 -26.46
N GLU A 251 7.45 6.46 -25.63
CA GLU A 251 8.61 7.11 -25.01
C GLU A 251 9.06 6.44 -23.69
N ALA A 252 8.29 5.49 -23.15
CA ALA A 252 8.71 4.77 -21.95
C ALA A 252 9.88 3.82 -22.24
N SER A 253 10.81 3.66 -21.31
CA SER A 253 11.95 2.73 -21.44
C SER A 253 11.48 1.28 -21.34
N VAL A 254 10.61 1.00 -20.36
CA VAL A 254 9.94 -0.29 -20.16
C VAL A 254 8.47 -0.17 -20.54
N ARG A 255 8.07 -0.85 -21.61
CA ARG A 255 6.77 -0.66 -22.26
C ARG A 255 5.88 -1.89 -22.20
N GLY A 256 4.57 -1.64 -22.09
CA GLY A 256 3.54 -2.65 -22.33
C GLY A 256 2.99 -2.55 -23.74
N GLU A 257 3.11 -3.63 -24.51
CA GLU A 257 2.56 -3.70 -25.87
C GLU A 257 1.58 -4.87 -26.02
N ARG A 258 0.74 -4.84 -27.05
CA ARG A 258 -0.20 -5.93 -27.40
C ARG A 258 -1.10 -6.35 -26.22
N VAL A 259 -1.53 -5.37 -25.43
CA VAL A 259 -2.35 -5.58 -24.24
C VAL A 259 -3.71 -6.15 -24.61
N THR A 260 -4.04 -7.29 -24.02
CA THR A 260 -5.31 -8.00 -24.20
C THR A 260 -5.88 -8.35 -22.83
N ALA A 261 -7.11 -7.92 -22.57
CA ALA A 261 -7.86 -8.35 -21.39
C ALA A 261 -8.39 -9.77 -21.60
N LEU A 262 -8.27 -10.63 -20.59
CA LEU A 262 -8.63 -12.04 -20.67
C LEU A 262 -9.79 -12.36 -19.73
N GLY A 263 -10.83 -11.54 -19.82
CA GLY A 263 -11.98 -11.60 -18.93
C GLY A 263 -11.55 -11.37 -17.48
N ASP A 264 -11.80 -12.36 -16.64
CA ASP A 264 -11.49 -12.39 -15.21
C ASP A 264 -10.19 -13.14 -14.87
N GLN A 265 -9.48 -13.66 -15.88
CA GLN A 265 -8.21 -14.38 -15.71
C GLN A 265 -7.00 -13.44 -15.64
N GLY A 266 -7.18 -12.17 -16.04
CA GLY A 266 -6.13 -11.17 -16.02
C GLY A 266 -5.89 -10.50 -17.37
N TYR A 267 -4.62 -10.19 -17.62
CA TYR A 267 -4.16 -9.53 -18.84
C TYR A 267 -2.97 -10.28 -19.43
N ALA A 268 -2.95 -10.41 -20.75
CA ALA A 268 -1.77 -10.78 -21.52
C ALA A 268 -1.25 -9.56 -22.26
N PHE A 269 0.07 -9.37 -22.23
CA PHE A 269 0.76 -8.28 -22.90
C PHE A 269 2.24 -8.63 -23.03
N ASP A 270 2.97 -7.89 -23.85
CA ASP A 270 4.42 -7.99 -23.88
C ASP A 270 5.04 -6.91 -23.01
N VAL A 271 6.06 -7.28 -22.23
CA VAL A 271 7.00 -6.32 -21.64
C VAL A 271 8.14 -6.12 -22.64
N VAL A 272 8.40 -4.86 -22.98
CA VAL A 272 9.45 -4.46 -23.92
C VAL A 272 10.49 -3.61 -23.18
N ASN A 273 11.76 -3.96 -23.31
CA ASN A 273 12.89 -3.17 -22.78
C ASN A 273 14.09 -3.30 -23.73
N GLU A 274 14.71 -2.18 -24.10
CA GLU A 274 15.92 -2.13 -24.95
C GLU A 274 15.83 -2.97 -26.25
N GLY A 275 14.64 -3.09 -26.82
CA GLY A 275 14.38 -3.87 -28.05
C GLY A 275 14.14 -5.36 -27.82
N GLU A 276 14.38 -5.88 -26.62
CA GLU A 276 13.91 -7.20 -26.20
C GLU A 276 12.42 -7.14 -25.87
N ARG A 277 11.72 -8.24 -26.15
CA ARG A 277 10.29 -8.39 -25.91
C ARG A 277 9.99 -9.76 -25.33
N LEU A 278 9.26 -9.80 -24.22
CA LEU A 278 8.77 -11.05 -23.65
C LEU A 278 7.26 -10.99 -23.35
N PRO A 279 6.50 -12.01 -23.77
CA PRO A 279 5.09 -12.11 -23.43
C PRO A 279 4.93 -12.48 -21.96
N VAL A 280 3.99 -11.83 -21.28
CA VAL A 280 3.63 -12.10 -19.90
C VAL A 280 2.12 -12.24 -19.74
N HIS A 281 1.75 -12.91 -18.66
CA HIS A 281 0.37 -13.08 -18.24
C HIS A 281 0.28 -12.70 -16.77
N VAL A 282 -0.56 -11.74 -16.44
CA VAL A 282 -0.66 -11.20 -15.09
C VAL A 282 -2.11 -11.26 -14.62
N ARG A 283 -2.33 -11.94 -13.49
CA ARG A 283 -3.65 -12.00 -12.85
C ARG A 283 -4.05 -10.62 -12.32
N GLY A 284 -5.32 -10.27 -12.46
CA GLY A 284 -5.86 -9.02 -11.96
C GLY A 284 -7.07 -8.53 -12.76
N LEU A 285 -8.06 -7.96 -12.08
CA LEU A 285 -9.31 -7.54 -12.73
C LEU A 285 -9.25 -6.10 -13.28
N GLY A 286 -8.50 -5.22 -12.61
CA GLY A 286 -8.44 -3.79 -12.95
C GLY A 286 -7.55 -3.48 -14.15
N GLU A 287 -7.93 -2.49 -14.95
CA GLU A 287 -7.10 -1.99 -16.08
C GLU A 287 -5.71 -1.51 -15.65
N THR A 288 -5.56 -1.10 -14.39
CA THR A 288 -4.29 -0.71 -13.79
C THR A 288 -3.35 -1.88 -13.49
N THR A 289 -3.77 -3.13 -13.68
CA THR A 289 -2.91 -4.32 -13.51
C THR A 289 -1.67 -4.23 -14.39
N VAL A 290 -1.85 -3.82 -15.65
CA VAL A 290 -0.74 -3.72 -16.63
C VAL A 290 0.25 -2.64 -16.22
N ILE A 291 -0.23 -1.44 -15.88
CA ILE A 291 0.68 -0.33 -15.52
C ILE A 291 1.44 -0.61 -14.21
N ASN A 292 0.82 -1.27 -13.23
CA ASN A 292 1.49 -1.70 -12.00
C ASN A 292 2.53 -2.79 -12.29
N ALA A 293 2.25 -3.72 -13.20
CA ALA A 293 3.21 -4.75 -13.61
C ALA A 293 4.41 -4.15 -14.34
N LEU A 294 4.20 -3.12 -15.17
CA LEU A 294 5.28 -2.37 -15.83
C LEU A 294 6.13 -1.58 -14.83
N ALA A 295 5.51 -0.97 -13.82
CA ALA A 295 6.24 -0.32 -12.73
C ALA A 295 7.13 -1.32 -11.96
N ALA A 296 6.58 -2.50 -11.64
CA ALA A 296 7.32 -3.59 -10.99
C ALA A 296 8.46 -4.14 -11.87
N ALA A 297 8.20 -4.33 -13.17
CA ALA A 297 9.19 -4.74 -14.16
C ALA A 297 10.35 -3.74 -14.27
N ALA A 298 10.04 -2.45 -14.38
CA ALA A 298 11.05 -1.39 -14.45
C ALA A 298 11.88 -1.31 -13.16
N ALA A 299 11.25 -1.49 -11.99
CA ALA A 299 11.95 -1.57 -10.72
C ALA A 299 12.91 -2.76 -10.65
N ALA A 300 12.47 -3.94 -11.09
CA ALA A 300 13.32 -5.14 -11.13
C ALA A 300 14.48 -4.99 -12.12
N ILE A 301 14.24 -4.44 -13.31
CA ILE A 301 15.29 -4.13 -14.29
C ILE A 301 16.30 -3.13 -13.70
N GLY A 302 15.81 -2.09 -13.01
CA GLY A 302 16.65 -1.16 -12.26
C GLY A 302 17.50 -1.82 -11.17
N ALA A 303 16.99 -2.91 -10.57
CA ALA A 303 17.71 -3.76 -9.62
C ALA A 303 18.60 -4.84 -10.28
N GLY A 304 18.73 -4.84 -11.62
CA GLY A 304 19.60 -5.76 -12.36
C GLY A 304 18.97 -7.11 -12.70
N PHE A 305 17.64 -7.22 -12.72
CA PHE A 305 16.92 -8.41 -13.19
C PHE A 305 16.78 -8.40 -14.70
N THR A 306 16.85 -9.59 -15.30
CA THR A 306 16.63 -9.78 -16.74
C THR A 306 15.13 -9.77 -17.06
N LEU A 307 14.78 -9.51 -18.32
CA LEU A 307 13.39 -9.56 -18.76
C LEU A 307 12.77 -10.96 -18.56
N GLY A 308 13.57 -12.02 -18.69
CA GLY A 308 13.15 -13.39 -18.42
C GLY A 308 12.74 -13.63 -16.97
N GLU A 309 13.51 -13.10 -16.01
CA GLU A 309 13.17 -13.18 -14.59
C GLU A 309 11.96 -12.31 -14.23
N VAL A 310 11.80 -11.15 -14.90
CA VAL A 310 10.59 -10.33 -14.80
C VAL A 310 9.36 -11.13 -15.23
N ALA A 311 9.42 -11.80 -16.39
CA ALA A 311 8.32 -12.60 -16.90
C ALA A 311 7.96 -13.76 -15.97
N ASP A 312 8.96 -14.50 -15.48
CA ASP A 312 8.78 -15.59 -14.50
C ASP A 312 8.13 -15.08 -13.21
N GLY A 313 8.65 -13.98 -12.66
CA GLY A 313 8.12 -13.34 -11.46
C GLY A 313 6.67 -12.90 -11.58
N LEU A 314 6.34 -12.17 -12.65
CA LEU A 314 4.98 -11.69 -12.92
C LEU A 314 3.99 -12.85 -13.10
N SER A 315 4.42 -13.98 -13.68
CA SER A 315 3.58 -15.16 -13.85
C SER A 315 3.18 -15.84 -12.52
N ARG A 316 3.94 -15.58 -11.44
CA ARG A 316 3.71 -16.09 -10.08
C ARG A 316 2.96 -15.12 -9.18
N TYR A 317 2.64 -13.93 -9.68
CA TYR A 317 1.89 -12.93 -8.92
C TYR A 317 0.48 -13.42 -8.62
N GLU A 318 0.07 -13.24 -7.36
CA GLU A 318 -1.31 -13.46 -6.91
C GLU A 318 -1.94 -12.13 -6.47
N PRO A 319 -3.21 -11.87 -6.86
CA PRO A 319 -3.95 -10.69 -6.41
C PRO A 319 -4.00 -10.54 -4.90
N VAL A 320 -4.01 -9.27 -4.45
CA VAL A 320 -4.04 -8.93 -3.02
C VAL A 320 -5.48 -8.85 -2.54
N GLY A 321 -5.77 -9.43 -1.37
CA GLY A 321 -7.09 -9.34 -0.75
C GLY A 321 -7.57 -7.89 -0.60
N GLY A 322 -8.85 -7.65 -0.90
CA GLY A 322 -9.48 -6.33 -0.85
C GLY A 322 -9.01 -5.32 -1.90
N ARG A 323 -8.25 -5.74 -2.93
CA ARG A 323 -7.79 -4.88 -4.04
C ARG A 323 -8.17 -5.48 -5.39
N MET A 324 -9.37 -5.13 -5.88
CA MET A 324 -9.96 -5.75 -7.08
C MET A 324 -9.93 -7.29 -7.01
N GLU A 325 -10.11 -7.84 -5.81
CA GLU A 325 -10.07 -9.27 -5.54
C GLU A 325 -11.35 -9.92 -6.04
N LYS A 326 -11.22 -11.04 -6.76
CA LYS A 326 -12.37 -11.83 -7.20
C LYS A 326 -12.80 -12.80 -6.09
N VAL A 327 -14.03 -12.65 -5.62
CA VAL A 327 -14.69 -13.59 -4.71
C VAL A 327 -15.85 -14.25 -5.45
N SER A 328 -15.73 -15.55 -5.71
CA SER A 328 -16.78 -16.34 -6.36
C SER A 328 -17.74 -16.90 -5.31
N LEU A 329 -19.03 -16.63 -5.50
CA LEU A 329 -20.12 -17.13 -4.66
C LEU A 329 -20.97 -18.17 -5.44
N PRO A 330 -21.79 -18.98 -4.75
CA PRO A 330 -22.77 -19.86 -5.40
C PRO A 330 -23.70 -19.15 -6.38
N ARG A 331 -24.29 -19.93 -7.30
CA ARG A 331 -25.09 -19.42 -8.44
C ARG A 331 -24.28 -18.52 -9.40
N ASN A 332 -22.97 -18.72 -9.45
CA ASN A 332 -22.05 -17.98 -10.32
C ASN A 332 -22.06 -16.45 -10.11
N ILE A 333 -22.39 -16.02 -8.88
CA ILE A 333 -22.29 -14.61 -8.49
C ILE A 333 -20.82 -14.28 -8.27
N ILE A 334 -20.37 -13.14 -8.78
CA ILE A 334 -18.98 -12.68 -8.62
C ILE A 334 -18.95 -11.35 -7.88
N VAL A 335 -18.27 -11.33 -6.74
CA VAL A 335 -17.99 -10.11 -5.99
C VAL A 335 -16.57 -9.65 -6.30
N ILE A 336 -16.42 -8.40 -6.74
CA ILE A 336 -15.16 -7.67 -6.82
C ILE A 336 -14.97 -6.96 -5.48
N ASN A 337 -14.16 -7.56 -4.62
CA ASN A 337 -13.78 -6.99 -3.33
C ASN A 337 -12.65 -5.95 -3.53
N ASP A 338 -12.99 -4.66 -3.50
CA ASP A 338 -12.05 -3.53 -3.60
C ASP A 338 -12.17 -2.58 -2.40
N THR A 339 -12.34 -3.18 -1.21
CA THR A 339 -12.71 -2.52 0.05
C THR A 339 -11.53 -1.94 0.83
N TYR A 340 -10.28 -2.13 0.37
CA TYR A 340 -9.11 -1.67 1.12
C TYR A 340 -9.10 -0.15 1.32
N ASN A 341 -9.33 0.62 0.25
CA ASN A 341 -9.44 2.08 0.27
C ASN A 341 -10.11 2.61 -1.01
N ALA A 342 -10.54 3.87 -1.01
CA ALA A 342 -11.15 4.51 -2.16
C ALA A 342 -10.76 5.99 -2.30
N ASN A 343 -10.59 6.41 -3.55
CA ASN A 343 -10.43 7.79 -4.00
C ASN A 343 -11.04 7.91 -5.41
N PRO A 344 -11.23 9.12 -5.95
CA PRO A 344 -11.98 9.32 -7.19
C PRO A 344 -11.43 8.52 -8.38
N GLN A 345 -10.11 8.52 -8.58
CA GLN A 345 -9.51 7.77 -9.70
C GLN A 345 -9.67 6.26 -9.54
N SER A 346 -9.38 5.72 -8.35
CA SER A 346 -9.49 4.28 -8.11
C SER A 346 -10.94 3.78 -8.18
N THR A 347 -11.90 4.57 -7.73
CA THR A 347 -13.33 4.22 -7.83
C THR A 347 -13.79 4.21 -9.29
N ALA A 348 -13.38 5.21 -10.09
CA ALA A 348 -13.70 5.23 -11.51
C ALA A 348 -13.10 4.03 -12.26
N VAL A 349 -11.86 3.65 -11.96
CA VAL A 349 -11.21 2.45 -12.50
C VAL A 349 -11.98 1.17 -12.13
N ALA A 350 -12.38 1.04 -10.87
CA ALA A 350 -13.13 -0.13 -10.40
C ALA A 350 -14.50 -0.25 -11.07
N LEU A 351 -15.22 0.86 -11.22
CA LEU A 351 -16.52 0.92 -11.90
C LEU A 351 -16.40 0.54 -13.39
N ARG A 352 -15.43 1.10 -14.12
CA ARG A 352 -15.17 0.71 -15.52
C ARG A 352 -14.79 -0.76 -15.65
N SER A 353 -14.02 -1.28 -14.69
CA SER A 353 -13.66 -2.69 -14.65
C SER A 353 -14.89 -3.57 -14.44
N LEU A 354 -15.79 -3.22 -13.52
CA LEU A 354 -17.07 -3.90 -13.33
C LEU A 354 -17.89 -3.90 -14.62
N ALA A 355 -18.04 -2.74 -15.27
CA ALA A 355 -18.81 -2.60 -16.51
C ALA A 355 -18.26 -3.48 -17.64
N ARG A 356 -16.93 -3.59 -17.76
CA ARG A 356 -16.26 -4.48 -18.71
C ARG A 356 -16.47 -5.96 -18.36
N LEU A 357 -16.28 -6.32 -17.09
CA LEU A 357 -16.27 -7.71 -16.63
C LEU A 357 -17.66 -8.34 -16.61
N LYS A 358 -18.69 -7.58 -16.22
CA LYS A 358 -20.07 -8.06 -16.22
C LYS A 358 -20.56 -8.44 -17.62
N GLY A 359 -20.01 -7.81 -18.67
CA GLY A 359 -20.50 -7.95 -20.03
C GLY A 359 -21.99 -7.64 -20.11
N THR A 360 -22.79 -8.65 -20.46
CA THR A 360 -24.26 -8.55 -20.53
C THR A 360 -24.98 -8.92 -19.23
N SER A 361 -24.27 -9.43 -18.22
CA SER A 361 -24.83 -9.69 -16.89
C SER A 361 -25.12 -8.38 -16.16
N ARG A 362 -25.88 -8.50 -15.06
CA ARG A 362 -26.19 -7.34 -14.23
C ARG A 362 -25.00 -6.93 -13.36
N GLY A 363 -24.82 -5.63 -13.18
CA GLY A 363 -23.72 -5.03 -12.41
C GLY A 363 -24.23 -4.19 -11.25
N PHE A 364 -23.72 -4.45 -10.06
CA PHE A 364 -24.09 -3.81 -8.81
C PHE A 364 -22.91 -3.01 -8.29
N ALA A 365 -23.05 -1.70 -8.12
CA ALA A 365 -22.05 -0.84 -7.50
C ALA A 365 -22.42 -0.60 -6.03
N VAL A 366 -21.58 -1.03 -5.11
CA VAL A 366 -21.73 -0.83 -3.66
C VAL A 366 -20.60 0.08 -3.19
N LEU A 367 -20.93 1.35 -2.94
CA LEU A 367 -19.96 2.42 -2.71
C LEU A 367 -20.10 3.02 -1.31
N GLY A 368 -19.01 2.98 -0.54
CA GLY A 368 -18.83 3.76 0.68
C GLY A 368 -18.13 5.09 0.41
N ASP A 369 -18.21 6.03 1.36
CA ASP A 369 -17.49 7.30 1.28
C ASP A 369 -15.99 7.13 1.00
N MET A 370 -15.47 8.01 0.15
CA MET A 370 -14.04 8.27 -0.07
C MET A 370 -13.52 9.26 0.98
N GLY A 371 -12.35 8.99 1.53
CA GLY A 371 -11.72 9.83 2.56
C GLY A 371 -10.79 10.90 1.97
N GLU A 372 -10.43 11.88 2.79
CA GLU A 372 -9.30 12.83 2.56
C GLU A 372 -9.44 13.70 1.30
N LEU A 373 -10.68 14.11 0.98
CA LEU A 373 -11.00 14.91 -0.21
C LEU A 373 -11.30 16.39 0.11
N GLY A 374 -11.44 16.77 1.38
CA GLY A 374 -11.78 18.13 1.79
C GLY A 374 -12.98 18.70 1.02
N ASP A 375 -12.85 19.93 0.52
CA ASP A 375 -13.90 20.65 -0.21
C ASP A 375 -14.33 19.97 -1.52
N THR A 376 -13.50 19.08 -2.08
CA THR A 376 -13.81 18.35 -3.32
C THR A 376 -14.71 17.14 -3.10
N ALA A 377 -14.92 16.73 -1.84
CA ALA A 377 -15.64 15.50 -1.48
C ALA A 377 -17.03 15.45 -2.12
N ARG A 378 -17.82 16.51 -1.98
CA ARG A 378 -19.19 16.57 -2.51
C ARG A 378 -19.24 16.27 -4.01
N LYS A 379 -18.42 17.01 -4.78
CA LYS A 379 -18.36 16.86 -6.24
C LYS A 379 -17.90 15.46 -6.62
N ALA A 380 -16.86 14.95 -5.98
CA ALA A 380 -16.28 13.65 -6.30
C ALA A 380 -17.27 12.49 -6.08
N HIS A 381 -18.05 12.51 -4.99
CA HIS A 381 -19.07 11.50 -4.72
C HIS A 381 -20.21 11.57 -5.74
N ARG A 382 -20.68 12.78 -6.05
CA ARG A 382 -21.68 13.00 -7.10
C ARG A 382 -21.20 12.51 -8.47
N ASP A 383 -19.95 12.76 -8.83
CA ASP A 383 -19.37 12.31 -10.09
C ASP A 383 -19.27 10.77 -10.16
N ASN A 384 -18.97 10.08 -9.05
CA ASN A 384 -19.03 8.60 -9.02
C ASN A 384 -20.44 8.09 -9.26
N GLY A 385 -21.45 8.73 -8.68
CA GLY A 385 -22.86 8.40 -8.94
C GLY A 385 -23.22 8.52 -10.42
N ARG A 386 -22.83 9.63 -11.06
CA ARG A 386 -23.03 9.83 -12.51
C ARG A 386 -22.36 8.73 -13.31
N LEU A 387 -21.11 8.40 -12.99
CA LEU A 387 -20.36 7.36 -13.70
C LEU A 387 -21.03 5.98 -13.59
N VAL A 388 -21.65 5.65 -12.45
CA VAL A 388 -22.42 4.39 -12.30
C VAL A 388 -23.55 4.30 -13.32
N ALA A 389 -24.30 5.39 -13.51
CA ALA A 389 -25.37 5.46 -14.49
C ALA A 389 -24.86 5.47 -15.94
N GLU A 390 -23.80 6.23 -16.22
CA GLU A 390 -23.17 6.32 -17.55
C GLU A 390 -22.61 4.97 -18.03
N LEU A 391 -22.18 4.12 -17.10
CA LEU A 391 -21.69 2.77 -17.37
C LEU A 391 -22.79 1.70 -17.46
N ASP A 392 -24.07 2.11 -17.41
CA ASP A 392 -25.24 1.21 -17.49
C ASP A 392 -25.17 0.07 -16.46
N LEU A 393 -24.85 0.42 -15.21
CA LEU A 393 -24.92 -0.49 -14.08
C LEU A 393 -26.35 -0.57 -13.55
N ASP A 394 -26.77 -1.77 -13.13
CA ASP A 394 -28.16 -2.07 -12.80
C ASP A 394 -28.59 -1.51 -11.44
N TYR A 395 -27.69 -1.50 -10.45
CA TYR A 395 -27.97 -1.04 -9.11
C TYR A 395 -26.80 -0.25 -8.51
N LEU A 396 -27.16 0.78 -7.74
CA LEU A 396 -26.26 1.56 -6.90
C LEU A 396 -26.70 1.47 -5.44
N PHE A 397 -25.79 1.06 -4.57
CA PHE A 397 -25.93 1.11 -3.12
C PHE A 397 -24.87 2.05 -2.59
N ALA A 398 -25.27 3.07 -1.84
CA ALA A 398 -24.37 4.08 -1.30
C ALA A 398 -24.46 4.11 0.24
N LEU A 399 -23.30 4.22 0.91
CA LEU A 399 -23.20 4.30 2.37
C LEU A 399 -22.22 5.39 2.79
N GLY A 400 -22.62 6.15 3.80
CA GLY A 400 -21.79 7.18 4.42
C GLY A 400 -22.42 8.57 4.34
N ARG A 401 -21.65 9.57 4.79
CA ARG A 401 -22.06 10.97 4.84
C ARG A 401 -22.36 11.53 3.45
N TRP A 402 -21.69 11.05 2.41
CA TRP A 402 -21.83 11.53 1.03
C TRP A 402 -22.67 10.58 0.15
N ALA A 403 -23.34 9.61 0.76
CA ALA A 403 -24.18 8.65 0.04
C ALA A 403 -25.29 9.34 -0.78
N GLU A 404 -25.94 10.37 -0.21
CA GLU A 404 -26.98 11.16 -0.89
C GLU A 404 -26.44 11.92 -2.11
N GLU A 405 -25.20 12.41 -2.06
CA GLU A 405 -24.57 13.08 -3.21
C GLU A 405 -24.25 12.07 -4.32
N THR A 406 -23.80 10.87 -3.94
CA THR A 406 -23.59 9.75 -4.87
C THR A 406 -24.92 9.34 -5.53
N ALA A 407 -25.98 9.17 -4.74
CA ALA A 407 -27.31 8.84 -5.24
C ALA A 407 -27.87 9.91 -6.18
N SER A 408 -27.75 11.19 -5.79
CA SER A 408 -28.16 12.33 -6.60
C SER A 408 -27.46 12.34 -7.96
N GLY A 409 -26.15 12.06 -7.98
CA GLY A 409 -25.38 11.99 -9.23
C GLY A 409 -25.91 10.92 -10.19
N ALA A 410 -26.22 9.73 -9.68
CA ALA A 410 -26.76 8.64 -10.50
C ALA A 410 -28.15 8.98 -11.06
N GLN A 411 -29.02 9.56 -10.25
CA GLN A 411 -30.37 9.95 -10.65
C GLN A 411 -30.35 11.09 -11.69
N GLU A 412 -29.49 12.09 -11.50
CA GLU A 412 -29.27 13.17 -12.48
C GLU A 412 -28.81 12.63 -13.84
N ALA A 413 -28.02 11.57 -13.84
CA ALA A 413 -27.56 10.87 -15.05
C ALA A 413 -28.56 9.85 -15.60
N GLY A 414 -29.77 9.75 -15.03
CA GLY A 414 -30.88 8.96 -15.59
C GLY A 414 -31.12 7.61 -14.95
N MET A 415 -30.43 7.26 -13.87
CA MET A 415 -30.69 6.01 -13.14
C MET A 415 -32.04 6.07 -12.43
N ALA A 416 -32.88 5.03 -12.63
CA ALA A 416 -34.22 4.99 -12.04
C ALA A 416 -34.16 5.01 -10.50
N PRO A 417 -35.04 5.74 -9.80
CA PRO A 417 -35.01 5.84 -8.34
C PRO A 417 -35.04 4.49 -7.61
N GLY A 418 -35.78 3.50 -8.12
CA GLY A 418 -35.84 2.14 -7.54
C GLY A 418 -34.57 1.30 -7.71
N ARG A 419 -33.55 1.82 -8.40
CA ARG A 419 -32.24 1.19 -8.60
C ARG A 419 -31.12 1.89 -7.81
N VAL A 420 -31.45 2.95 -7.07
CA VAL A 420 -30.51 3.73 -6.26
C VAL A 420 -30.93 3.63 -4.79
N ILE A 421 -30.08 3.04 -3.96
CA ILE A 421 -30.34 2.78 -2.54
C ILE A 421 -29.30 3.52 -1.72
N VAL A 422 -29.76 4.36 -0.80
CA VAL A 422 -28.93 4.98 0.26
C VAL A 422 -29.18 4.21 1.54
N ALA A 423 -28.14 3.59 2.08
CA ALA A 423 -28.19 2.78 3.29
C ALA A 423 -27.60 3.54 4.49
N ARG A 424 -28.09 3.20 5.69
CA ARG A 424 -27.62 3.76 6.96
C ARG A 424 -26.43 2.99 7.53
N ASP A 425 -26.34 1.71 7.23
CA ASP A 425 -25.28 0.81 7.67
C ASP A 425 -25.04 -0.33 6.67
N HIS A 426 -24.03 -1.17 6.94
CA HIS A 426 -23.68 -2.32 6.12
C HIS A 426 -24.79 -3.38 6.05
N ASP A 427 -25.64 -3.47 7.08
CA ASP A 427 -26.68 -4.48 7.16
C ASP A 427 -27.85 -4.14 6.22
N GLU A 428 -28.23 -2.88 6.15
CA GLU A 428 -29.23 -2.38 5.20
C GLU A 428 -28.76 -2.51 3.73
N ILE A 429 -27.47 -2.31 3.45
CA ILE A 429 -26.90 -2.63 2.13
C ILE A 429 -27.12 -4.11 1.81
N PHE A 430 -26.73 -4.99 2.73
CA PHE A 430 -26.83 -6.42 2.51
C PHE A 430 -28.28 -6.84 2.26
N GLU A 431 -29.23 -6.39 3.09
CA GLU A 431 -30.65 -6.74 2.94
C GLU A 431 -31.19 -6.28 1.59
N ALA A 432 -30.82 -5.07 1.17
CA ALA A 432 -31.21 -4.52 -0.12
C ALA A 432 -30.64 -5.34 -1.29
N ILE A 433 -29.36 -5.71 -1.25
CA ILE A 433 -28.73 -6.56 -2.29
C ILE A 433 -29.40 -7.93 -2.33
N SER A 434 -29.60 -8.58 -1.18
CA SER A 434 -30.20 -9.91 -1.08
C SER A 434 -31.62 -9.98 -1.63
N GLY A 435 -32.37 -8.88 -1.58
CA GLY A 435 -33.71 -8.78 -2.16
C GLY A 435 -33.76 -8.77 -3.69
N VAL A 436 -32.65 -8.46 -4.37
CA VAL A 436 -32.62 -8.26 -5.84
C VAL A 436 -31.57 -9.08 -6.59
N ILE A 437 -30.55 -9.60 -5.90
CA ILE A 437 -29.45 -10.37 -6.51
C ILE A 437 -29.94 -11.73 -7.04
N GLN A 438 -29.42 -12.12 -8.20
CA GLN A 438 -29.75 -13.35 -8.94
C GLN A 438 -28.44 -14.04 -9.39
N GLY A 439 -28.56 -15.22 -9.99
CA GLY A 439 -27.39 -15.91 -10.55
C GLY A 439 -26.72 -15.11 -11.66
N ASP A 440 -25.41 -15.32 -11.83
CA ASP A 440 -24.56 -14.66 -12.83
C ASP A 440 -24.33 -13.14 -12.64
N ASP A 441 -24.80 -12.56 -11.54
CA ASP A 441 -24.61 -11.14 -11.21
C ASP A 441 -23.17 -10.82 -10.79
N TRP A 442 -22.76 -9.57 -11.05
CA TRP A 442 -21.48 -9.01 -10.62
C TRP A 442 -21.68 -7.87 -9.63
N VAL A 443 -20.94 -7.91 -8.51
CA VAL A 443 -21.04 -6.91 -7.43
C VAL A 443 -19.67 -6.31 -7.16
N LEU A 444 -19.51 -5.00 -7.34
CA LEU A 444 -18.33 -4.27 -6.86
C LEU A 444 -18.61 -3.71 -5.47
N VAL A 445 -17.74 -4.00 -4.51
CA VAL A 445 -17.79 -3.40 -3.17
C VAL A 445 -16.52 -2.57 -2.94
N LYS A 446 -16.70 -1.26 -2.67
CA LYS A 446 -15.59 -0.32 -2.54
C LYS A 446 -15.91 0.81 -1.57
N GLY A 447 -14.93 1.26 -0.80
CA GLY A 447 -15.04 2.43 0.07
C GLY A 447 -13.68 2.77 0.69
N SER A 448 -13.58 3.90 1.39
CA SER A 448 -12.37 4.20 2.16
C SER A 448 -12.17 3.20 3.30
N ARG A 449 -10.95 3.11 3.84
CA ARG A 449 -10.66 2.18 4.94
C ARG A 449 -11.57 2.40 6.16
N ALA A 450 -11.92 3.66 6.45
CA ALA A 450 -12.82 4.02 7.55
C ALA A 450 -14.24 3.47 7.37
N MET A 451 -14.67 3.21 6.13
CA MET A 451 -16.00 2.68 5.85
C MET A 451 -16.13 1.19 6.12
N GLN A 452 -15.02 0.44 6.27
CA GLN A 452 -15.04 -1.01 6.57
C GLN A 452 -15.98 -1.81 5.66
N MET A 453 -15.96 -1.52 4.35
CA MET A 453 -16.89 -2.12 3.38
C MET A 453 -16.69 -3.63 3.21
N GLU A 454 -15.57 -4.19 3.69
CA GLU A 454 -15.33 -5.63 3.75
C GLU A 454 -16.47 -6.38 4.47
N ARG A 455 -17.16 -5.73 5.42
CA ARG A 455 -18.30 -6.32 6.13
C ARG A 455 -19.44 -6.75 5.21
N VAL A 456 -19.67 -6.03 4.11
CA VAL A 456 -20.68 -6.40 3.11
C VAL A 456 -20.22 -7.65 2.35
N VAL A 457 -18.94 -7.72 1.99
CA VAL A 457 -18.35 -8.88 1.29
C VAL A 457 -18.44 -10.12 2.16
N ASP A 458 -18.02 -10.01 3.43
CA ASP A 458 -18.04 -11.13 4.38
C ASP A 458 -19.45 -11.68 4.59
N ARG A 459 -20.45 -10.80 4.68
CA ARG A 459 -21.86 -11.21 4.79
C ARG A 459 -22.39 -11.88 3.53
N LEU A 460 -22.10 -11.32 2.35
CA LEU A 460 -22.47 -11.95 1.07
C LEU A 460 -21.82 -13.33 0.93
N ALA A 461 -20.55 -13.46 1.33
CA ALA A 461 -19.85 -14.74 1.31
C ALA A 461 -20.40 -15.76 2.32
N GLY A 462 -20.84 -15.31 3.50
CA GLY A 462 -21.36 -16.18 4.56
C GLY A 462 -22.80 -16.66 4.35
N GLU A 463 -23.69 -15.85 3.75
CA GLU A 463 -25.11 -16.20 3.55
C GLU A 463 -25.42 -16.79 2.17
N VAL A 464 -24.63 -16.44 1.14
CA VAL A 464 -24.78 -17.01 -0.21
C VAL A 464 -23.92 -18.27 -0.40
N GLY A 465 -22.92 -18.49 0.48
CA GLY A 465 -21.92 -19.56 0.45
C GLY A 465 -22.38 -20.96 0.82
#